data_AF-A0A6P0RK47-F1
#
_entry.id   AF-A0A6P0RK47-F1
#
_cell.length_a   1.000
_cell.length_b   1.000
_cell.length_c   1.000
_cell.angle_alpha   90.00
_cell.angle_beta   90.00
_cell.angle_gamma   90.00
#
_symmetry.space_group_name_H-M   'P 1'
#
loop_
_entity.id
_entity.type
_entity.pdbx_description
1 polymer ?
#
loop_
_entity_poly.entity_id
_entity_poly.type
_entity_poly.pdbx_seq_one_letter_code
_entity_poly.pdbx_strand_id
1 'polypeptide(L)'
;MKKSSELEVDDRELIMRLSPLLLEQLETAVRMDRTAVIENLLKYRFNSLDDELREIIQPMSSLSPEEFTPLLFQLSREELSREELLARFNSQN
;
A
#
# COMPACT_ATOMS: atom_id res chain seq x y z
N MET A 1 47.07 -19.68 -0.41
CA MET A 1 45.84 -19.08 0.17
C MET A 1 45.76 -17.62 -0.24
N LYS A 2 45.16 -17.30 -1.40
CA LYS A 2 44.84 -15.93 -1.85
C LYS A 2 43.68 -16.02 -2.85
N LYS A 3 42.45 -16.08 -2.36
CA LYS A 3 41.23 -15.89 -3.18
C LYS A 3 40.03 -15.38 -2.38
N SER A 4 40.23 -15.02 -1.11
CA SER A 4 39.14 -14.69 -0.19
C SER A 4 38.80 -13.19 -0.16
N SER A 5 39.59 -12.32 -0.79
CA SER A 5 39.43 -10.86 -0.69
C SER A 5 38.73 -10.20 -1.89
N GLU A 6 38.55 -10.89 -3.02
CA GLU A 6 37.85 -10.36 -4.20
C GLU A 6 36.35 -10.67 -4.19
N LEU A 7 35.94 -11.81 -3.60
CA LEU A 7 34.52 -12.20 -3.49
C LEU A 7 33.75 -11.29 -2.53
N GLU A 8 34.38 -10.77 -1.48
CA GLU A 8 33.68 -9.94 -0.47
C GLU A 8 33.38 -8.51 -0.92
N VAL A 9 34.08 -7.96 -1.91
CA VAL A 9 33.88 -6.56 -2.35
C VAL A 9 32.76 -6.47 -3.38
N ASP A 10 32.72 -7.44 -4.31
CA ASP A 10 31.68 -7.54 -5.35
C ASP A 10 30.32 -7.82 -4.71
N ASP A 11 30.27 -8.72 -3.72
CA ASP A 11 29.06 -8.99 -2.93
C ASP A 11 28.58 -7.76 -2.15
N ARG A 12 29.50 -6.93 -1.63
CA ARG A 12 29.13 -5.69 -0.91
C ARG A 12 28.54 -4.64 -1.85
N GLU A 13 29.11 -4.45 -3.04
CA GLU A 13 28.58 -3.52 -4.04
C GLU A 13 27.23 -4.01 -4.58
N LEU A 14 27.09 -5.32 -4.79
CA LEU A 14 25.85 -5.95 -5.20
C LEU A 14 24.76 -5.82 -4.12
N ILE A 15 25.08 -6.06 -2.85
CA ILE A 15 24.15 -5.85 -1.72
C ILE A 15 23.75 -4.38 -1.59
N MET A 16 24.68 -3.44 -1.75
CA MET A 16 24.36 -1.99 -1.70
C MET A 16 23.42 -1.55 -2.84
N ARG A 17 23.53 -2.15 -4.03
CA ARG A 17 22.67 -1.83 -5.18
C ARG A 17 21.32 -2.56 -5.14
N LEU A 18 21.29 -3.78 -4.61
CA LEU A 18 20.08 -4.60 -4.55
C LEU A 18 19.20 -4.28 -3.33
N SER A 19 19.76 -3.87 -2.20
CA SER A 19 18.98 -3.57 -0.97
C SER A 19 17.88 -2.53 -1.19
N PRO A 20 18.15 -1.33 -1.77
CA PRO A 20 17.10 -0.33 -1.98
C PRO A 20 16.01 -0.80 -2.94
N LEU A 21 16.40 -1.50 -4.03
CA LEU A 21 15.47 -2.03 -5.01
C LEU A 21 14.59 -3.14 -4.43
N LEU A 22 15.17 -4.02 -3.60
CA LEU A 22 14.42 -5.08 -2.93
C LEU A 22 13.44 -4.51 -1.92
N LEU A 23 13.84 -3.48 -1.17
CA LEU A 23 12.95 -2.76 -0.25
C LEU A 23 11.78 -2.10 -1.00
N GLU A 24 12.06 -1.43 -2.12
CA GLU A 24 11.02 -0.84 -2.97
C GLU A 24 10.05 -1.89 -3.53
N GLN A 25 10.57 -3.05 -3.95
CA GLN A 25 9.73 -4.15 -4.43
C GLN A 25 8.86 -4.76 -3.33
N LEU A 26 9.37 -4.90 -2.11
CA LEU A 26 8.59 -5.35 -0.95
C LEU A 26 7.50 -4.34 -0.60
N GLU A 27 7.81 -3.04 -0.55
CA GLU A 27 6.82 -1.99 -0.34
C GLU A 27 5.75 -1.97 -1.45
N THR A 28 6.16 -2.21 -2.69
CA THR A 28 5.24 -2.31 -3.84
C THR A 28 4.35 -3.52 -3.71
N ALA A 29 4.90 -4.70 -3.36
CA ALA A 29 4.11 -5.90 -3.14
C ALA A 29 3.10 -5.73 -2.00
N VAL A 30 3.51 -5.12 -0.88
CA VAL A 30 2.63 -4.80 0.25
C VAL A 30 1.55 -3.79 -0.15
N ARG A 31 1.89 -2.76 -0.94
CA ARG A 31 0.91 -1.81 -1.48
C ARG A 31 -0.08 -2.48 -2.42
N MET A 32 0.38 -3.35 -3.32
CA MET A 32 -0.50 -4.10 -4.22
C MET A 32 -1.48 -4.99 -3.44
N ASP A 33 -1.00 -5.65 -2.39
CA ASP A 33 -1.83 -6.48 -1.51
C ASP A 33 -2.86 -5.61 -0.77
N ARG A 34 -2.43 -4.44 -0.29
CA ARG A 34 -3.31 -3.46 0.37
C ARG A 34 -4.37 -2.88 -0.56
N THR A 35 -4.03 -2.56 -1.80
CA THR A 35 -4.98 -2.10 -2.83
C THR A 35 -6.05 -3.16 -3.10
N ALA A 36 -5.65 -4.44 -3.23
CA ALA A 36 -6.59 -5.54 -3.44
C ALA A 36 -7.54 -5.72 -2.23
N VAL A 37 -7.03 -5.58 -1.00
CA VAL A 37 -7.85 -5.61 0.22
C VAL A 37 -8.86 -4.46 0.24
N ILE A 38 -8.43 -3.23 -0.09
CA ILE A 38 -9.31 -2.06 -0.16
C ILE A 38 -10.40 -2.26 -1.21
N GLU A 39 -10.03 -2.71 -2.41
CA GLU A 39 -11.00 -2.99 -3.48
C GLU A 39 -12.10 -3.96 -3.04
N ASN A 40 -11.69 -5.08 -2.44
CA ASN A 40 -12.64 -6.10 -1.99
C ASN A 40 -13.54 -5.59 -0.87
N LEU A 41 -12.97 -4.82 0.07
CA LEU A 41 -13.73 -4.19 1.15
C LEU A 41 -14.78 -3.21 0.61
N LEU A 42 -14.41 -2.31 -0.30
CA LEU A 42 -15.32 -1.33 -0.90
C LEU A 42 -16.41 -2.01 -1.73
N LYS A 43 -16.06 -3.01 -2.55
CA LYS A 43 -17.02 -3.82 -3.31
C LYS A 43 -18.05 -4.49 -2.39
N TYR A 44 -17.60 -5.06 -1.27
CA TYR A 44 -18.49 -5.71 -0.31
C TYR A 44 -19.35 -4.70 0.46
N ARG A 45 -18.76 -3.58 0.90
CA ARG A 45 -19.41 -2.56 1.73
C ARG A 45 -20.45 -1.73 0.97
N PHE A 46 -20.15 -1.34 -0.26
CA PHE A 46 -20.98 -0.44 -1.07
C PHE A 46 -21.67 -1.15 -2.23
N ASN A 47 -21.50 -2.48 -2.33
CA ASN A 47 -22.15 -3.32 -3.33
C ASN A 47 -21.81 -2.94 -4.80
N SER A 48 -20.83 -2.06 -5.00
CA SER A 48 -20.32 -1.61 -6.30
C SER A 48 -18.99 -0.88 -6.10
N LEU A 49 -18.15 -0.86 -7.15
CA LEU A 49 -16.91 -0.10 -7.19
C LEU A 49 -16.87 0.70 -8.50
N ASP A 50 -17.38 1.92 -8.43
CA ASP A 50 -17.39 2.88 -9.53
C ASP A 50 -16.08 3.66 -9.63
N ASP A 51 -15.99 4.53 -10.63
CA ASP A 51 -14.76 5.28 -10.91
C ASP A 51 -14.40 6.25 -9.77
N GLU A 52 -15.38 6.84 -9.09
CA GLU A 52 -15.13 7.70 -7.91
C GLU A 52 -14.48 6.90 -6.76
N LEU A 53 -14.99 5.70 -6.46
CA LEU A 53 -14.39 4.83 -5.46
C LEU A 53 -13.01 4.33 -5.90
N ARG A 54 -12.76 4.14 -7.19
CA ARG A 54 -11.45 3.73 -7.71
C ARG A 54 -10.39 4.81 -7.54
N GLU A 55 -10.75 6.07 -7.75
CA GLU A 55 -9.84 7.21 -7.61
C GLU A 55 -9.28 7.32 -6.19
N ILE A 56 -10.07 6.97 -5.17
CA ILE A 56 -9.66 7.06 -3.76
C ILE A 56 -8.86 5.84 -3.27
N ILE A 57 -8.80 4.74 -4.02
CA ILE A 57 -8.06 3.52 -3.63
C ILE A 57 -6.56 3.78 -3.49
N GLN A 58 -5.99 4.50 -4.45
CA GLN A 58 -4.56 4.85 -4.43
C GLN A 58 -4.18 5.67 -3.19
N PRO A 59 -4.84 6.79 -2.87
CA PRO A 59 -4.56 7.53 -1.64
C PRO A 59 -4.85 6.70 -0.38
N MET A 60 -5.90 5.88 -0.36
CA MET A 60 -6.16 4.95 0.78
C MET A 60 -5.03 3.94 1.01
N SER A 61 -4.43 3.41 -0.07
CA SER A 61 -3.30 2.47 0.01
C SER A 61 -2.00 3.12 0.46
N SER A 62 -1.91 4.45 0.33
CA SER A 62 -0.74 5.25 0.69
C SER A 62 -0.77 5.76 2.13
N LEU A 63 -1.91 5.68 2.84
CA LEU A 63 -2.01 6.08 4.25
C LEU A 63 -1.04 5.32 5.15
N SER A 64 -0.63 5.90 6.27
CA SER A 64 0.18 5.14 7.25
C SER A 64 -0.66 4.04 7.93
N PRO A 65 -0.03 3.02 8.57
CA PRO A 65 -0.75 2.02 9.35
C PRO A 65 -1.66 2.61 10.44
N GLU A 66 -1.26 3.73 11.03
CA GLU A 66 -1.98 4.46 12.08
C GLU A 66 -3.26 5.13 11.57
N GLU A 67 -3.30 5.53 10.30
CA GLU A 67 -4.47 6.12 9.65
C GLU A 67 -5.35 5.05 8.99
N PHE A 68 -4.73 4.00 8.47
CA PHE A 68 -5.40 2.94 7.74
C PHE A 68 -6.18 2.00 8.65
N THR A 69 -5.60 1.61 9.79
CA THR A 69 -6.23 0.67 10.72
C THR A 69 -7.58 1.21 11.24
N PRO A 70 -7.68 2.46 11.73
CA PRO A 70 -8.97 3.04 12.12
C PRO A 70 -9.96 3.13 10.96
N LEU A 71 -9.50 3.46 9.76
CA LEU A 71 -10.35 3.53 8.57
C LEU A 71 -10.96 2.15 8.22
N LEU A 72 -10.18 1.07 8.31
CA LEU A 72 -10.70 -0.29 8.13
C LEU A 72 -11.78 -0.63 9.17
N PHE A 73 -11.56 -0.25 10.43
CA PHE A 73 -12.57 -0.45 11.48
C PHE A 73 -13.86 0.33 11.20
N GLN A 74 -13.76 1.61 10.82
CA GLN A 74 -14.91 2.45 10.47
C GLN A 74 -15.71 1.88 9.29
N LEU A 75 -15.00 1.41 8.24
CA LEU A 75 -15.62 0.77 7.08
C LEU A 75 -16.29 -0.56 7.45
N SER A 76 -15.67 -1.37 8.32
CA SER A 76 -16.21 -2.66 8.76
C SER A 76 -17.47 -2.54 9.62
N ARG A 77 -17.60 -1.45 10.39
CA ARG A 77 -18.73 -1.19 11.28
C ARG A 77 -19.86 -0.40 10.62
N GLU A 78 -19.74 -0.16 9.32
CA GLU A 78 -20.68 0.67 8.56
C GLU A 78 -20.80 2.13 9.07
N GLU A 79 -19.84 2.59 9.87
CA GLU A 79 -19.83 3.93 10.46
C GLU A 79 -19.50 5.04 9.45
N LEU A 80 -18.84 4.68 8.35
CA LEU A 80 -18.50 5.59 7.26
C LEU A 80 -19.39 5.31 6.05
N SER A 81 -20.14 6.33 5.62
CA SER A 81 -20.91 6.28 4.37
C SER A 81 -19.99 6.44 3.14
N ARG A 82 -20.51 6.13 1.96
CA ARG A 82 -19.80 6.31 0.70
C ARG A 82 -19.46 7.79 0.49
N GLU A 83 -20.43 8.66 0.73
CA GLU A 83 -20.33 10.10 0.50
C GLU A 83 -19.28 10.72 1.44
N GLU A 84 -19.26 10.33 2.72
CA GLU A 84 -18.25 10.79 3.67
C GLU A 84 -16.85 10.27 3.32
N LEU A 85 -16.75 9.02 2.85
CA LEU A 85 -15.48 8.45 2.40
C LEU A 85 -14.94 9.25 1.21
N LEU A 86 -15.75 9.47 0.18
CA LEU A 86 -15.37 10.27 -1.00
C LEU A 86 -14.99 11.69 -0.61
N ALA A 87 -15.79 12.35 0.24
CA ALA A 87 -15.48 13.70 0.73
C ALA A 87 -14.13 13.75 1.44
N ARG A 88 -13.80 12.75 2.27
CA ARG A 88 -12.52 12.69 3.00
C ARG A 88 -11.31 12.61 2.09
N PHE A 89 -11.37 11.85 0.99
CA PHE A 89 -10.23 11.66 0.08
C PHE A 89 -10.20 12.68 -1.06
N ASN A 90 -11.36 13.15 -1.54
CA ASN A 90 -11.43 14.21 -2.55
C ASN A 90 -11.05 15.58 -1.99
N SER A 91 -11.20 15.80 -0.68
CA SER A 91 -10.73 17.03 -0.02
C SER A 91 -9.21 17.06 0.22
N GLN A 92 -8.49 15.97 -0.04
CA GLN A 92 -7.04 15.87 0.13
C GLN A 92 -6.24 15.94 -1.18
N ASN A 93 -6.92 16.15 -2.33
CA ASN A 93 -6.31 16.43 -3.63
C ASN A 93 -6.39 17.92 -3.98
#